data_AF-A0A2Z4V6R2-F1
#
_entry.id   AF-A0A2Z4V6R2-F1
#
_cell.length_a   1.000
_cell.length_b   1.000
_cell.length_c   1.000
_cell.angle_alpha   90.00
_cell.angle_beta   90.00
_cell.angle_gamma   90.00
#
_symmetry.space_group_name_H-M   'P 1'
#
loop_
_entity.id
_entity.type
_entity.pdbx_description
1 polymer ?
#
loop_
_entity_poly.entity_id
_entity_poly.type
_entity_poly.pdbx_seq_one_letter_code
_entity_poly.pdbx_strand_id
1 'polypeptide(L)'
;MTADHPYETPPAARPAMHTSSHTVLYDPDGLIEAELPLDREPYEYLVKAVLAWTGEDTLATRDYEQIGLQLTGHARAVAADVRRRANQLPKDSGSRVLADVVLREAEGQLSATLEGTMRCVQNCVRLVRALYERLDRLEAALAPERVAPEGG
;
A
#
# COMPACT_ATOMS: atom_id res chain seq x y z
N MET A 1 5.06 -39.97 62.27
CA MET A 1 3.67 -39.56 62.54
C MET A 1 3.62 -38.06 62.32
N THR A 2 3.09 -37.64 61.16
CA THR A 2 2.42 -36.36 60.77
C THR A 2 2.75 -35.07 61.55
N ALA A 3 2.97 -33.89 60.95
CA ALA A 3 2.46 -33.27 59.72
C ALA A 3 3.46 -32.16 59.28
N ASP A 4 3.81 -31.94 58.02
CA ASP A 4 3.02 -31.52 56.84
C ASP A 4 2.23 -30.22 57.07
N HIS A 5 2.82 -29.08 56.68
CA HIS A 5 2.16 -27.80 56.50
C HIS A 5 2.46 -27.30 55.08
N PRO A 6 1.44 -27.05 54.26
CA PRO A 6 1.59 -26.84 52.83
C PRO A 6 2.07 -25.43 52.50
N TYR A 7 2.89 -25.33 51.45
CA TYR A 7 3.17 -24.09 50.75
C TYR A 7 1.89 -23.61 50.06
N GLU A 8 1.31 -22.53 50.57
CA GLU A 8 0.21 -21.84 49.90
C GLU A 8 0.77 -21.07 48.70
N THR A 9 0.49 -21.57 47.49
CA THR A 9 0.87 -20.92 46.24
C THR A 9 -0.20 -19.86 45.92
N PRO A 10 0.14 -18.56 45.78
CA PRO A 10 -0.84 -17.55 45.40
C PRO A 10 -1.39 -17.84 43.99
N PRO A 11 -2.70 -17.64 43.74
CA PRO A 11 -3.29 -17.92 42.44
C PRO A 11 -2.66 -17.04 41.36
N ALA A 12 -2.36 -17.65 40.21
CA ALA A 12 -1.86 -16.95 39.03
C ALA A 12 -2.80 -15.80 38.66
N ALA A 13 -2.26 -14.58 38.64
CA ALA A 13 -2.98 -13.40 38.18
C ALA A 13 -3.48 -13.66 36.75
N ARG A 14 -4.79 -13.48 36.54
CA ARG A 14 -5.39 -13.52 35.19
C ARG A 14 -4.69 -12.48 34.31
N PRO A 15 -4.27 -12.80 33.07
CA PRO A 15 -3.70 -11.81 32.19
C PRO A 15 -4.73 -10.70 31.94
N ALA A 16 -4.34 -9.46 32.25
CA ALA A 16 -5.17 -8.29 31.96
C ALA A 16 -5.44 -8.26 30.45
N MET A 17 -6.71 -8.24 30.06
CA MET A 17 -7.11 -7.98 28.68
C MET A 17 -6.68 -6.55 28.34
N HIS A 18 -5.57 -6.41 27.62
CA HIS A 18 -5.16 -5.14 27.04
C HIS A 18 -6.16 -4.78 25.95
N THR A 19 -7.16 -3.97 26.29
CA THR A 19 -8.00 -3.30 25.28
C THR A 19 -7.13 -2.22 24.65
N SER A 20 -6.51 -2.55 23.51
CA SER A 20 -5.84 -1.56 22.68
C SER A 20 -6.88 -0.54 22.21
N SER A 21 -6.80 0.69 22.72
CA SER A 21 -7.59 1.80 22.21
C SER A 21 -7.04 2.18 20.84
N HIS A 22 -7.67 1.68 19.78
CA HIS A 22 -7.29 2.01 18.40
C HIS A 22 -8.12 3.19 17.90
N THR A 23 -7.48 4.33 17.69
CA THR A 23 -8.11 5.50 17.06
C THR A 23 -7.96 5.38 15.56
N VAL A 24 -9.08 5.18 14.84
CA VAL A 24 -9.09 5.22 13.38
C VAL A 24 -9.13 6.68 12.94
N LEU A 25 -8.04 7.15 12.33
CA LEU A 25 -7.96 8.50 11.78
C LEU A 25 -8.48 8.48 10.34
N TYR A 26 -9.60 9.16 10.10
CA TYR A 26 -10.21 9.24 8.78
C TYR A 26 -9.47 10.28 7.93
N ASP A 27 -8.71 9.81 6.94
CA ASP A 27 -7.96 10.64 5.99
C ASP A 27 -8.43 10.35 4.55
N PRO A 28 -9.55 10.95 4.11
CA PRO A 28 -10.14 10.67 2.80
C PRO A 28 -9.30 11.24 1.64
N ASP A 29 -8.48 12.26 1.93
CA ASP A 29 -7.64 12.94 0.96
C ASP A 29 -6.20 12.38 0.95
N GLY A 30 -5.87 11.48 1.88
CA GLY A 30 -4.55 10.86 2.00
C GLY A 30 -3.45 11.84 2.38
N LEU A 31 -3.79 12.94 3.07
CA LEU A 31 -2.87 14.02 3.38
C LEU A 31 -1.82 13.63 4.42
N ILE A 32 -2.12 12.69 5.30
CA ILE A 32 -1.24 12.29 6.41
C ILE A 32 -0.06 11.47 5.89
N GLU A 33 -0.31 10.55 4.96
CA GLU A 33 0.76 9.76 4.34
C GLU A 33 1.52 10.56 3.26
N ALA A 34 0.93 11.63 2.73
CA ALA A 34 1.54 12.48 1.70
C ALA A 34 2.70 13.36 2.20
N GLU A 35 2.89 13.50 3.52
CA GLU A 35 4.00 14.25 4.10
C GLU A 35 5.35 13.52 3.96
N LEU A 36 5.31 12.20 3.78
CA LEU A 36 6.51 11.38 3.57
C LEU A 36 6.64 11.00 2.09
N PRO A 37 7.84 11.09 1.51
CA PRO A 37 8.07 10.60 0.16
C PRO A 37 7.80 9.10 0.10
N LEU A 38 7.12 8.64 -0.95
CA LEU A 38 6.95 7.22 -1.23
C LEU A 38 8.32 6.55 -1.32
N ASP A 39 8.59 5.62 -0.40
CA ASP A 39 9.78 4.78 -0.48
C ASP A 39 9.59 3.73 -1.59
N ARG A 40 9.83 4.14 -2.83
CA ARG A 40 9.48 3.39 -4.04
C ARG A 40 10.41 2.20 -4.28
N GLU A 41 11.69 2.36 -3.95
CA GLU A 41 12.75 1.41 -4.33
C GLU A 41 12.51 -0.02 -3.80
N PRO A 42 12.20 -0.25 -2.50
CA PRO A 42 11.92 -1.59 -1.99
C PRO A 42 10.75 -2.28 -2.71
N TYR A 43 9.69 -1.52 -3.00
CA TYR A 43 8.52 -2.04 -3.68
C TYR A 43 8.78 -2.31 -5.17
N GLU A 44 9.66 -1.57 -5.83
CA GLU A 44 10.08 -1.89 -7.20
C GLU A 44 10.84 -3.22 -7.27
N TYR A 45 11.73 -3.48 -6.31
CA TYR A 45 12.39 -4.78 -6.21
C TYR A 45 11.39 -5.91 -5.95
N LEU A 46 10.44 -5.69 -5.04
CA LEU A 46 9.39 -6.66 -4.74
C LEU A 46 8.50 -6.93 -5.97
N VAL A 47 8.07 -5.88 -6.68
CA VAL A 47 7.28 -5.99 -7.92
C VAL A 47 8.04 -6.82 -8.97
N LYS A 48 9.33 -6.53 -9.18
CA LYS A 48 10.17 -7.31 -10.11
C LYS A 48 10.27 -8.77 -9.69
N ALA A 49 10.51 -9.03 -8.40
CA ALA A 49 10.65 -10.39 -7.88
C ALA A 49 9.36 -11.21 -8.04
N VAL A 50 8.21 -10.64 -7.65
CA VAL A 50 6.90 -11.30 -7.76
C VAL A 50 6.52 -11.56 -9.21
N LEU A 51 6.77 -10.61 -10.12
CA LEU A 51 6.48 -10.79 -11.55
C LEU A 51 7.35 -11.88 -12.20
N ALA A 52 8.53 -12.16 -11.63
CA ALA A 52 9.42 -13.21 -12.09
C ALA A 52 9.08 -14.61 -11.54
N TRP A 53 8.07 -14.73 -10.66
CA TRP A 53 7.62 -16.04 -10.18
C TRP A 53 6.92 -16.83 -11.29
N THR A 54 7.42 -18.03 -11.56
CA THR A 54 6.98 -18.88 -12.67
C THR A 54 6.40 -20.25 -12.24
N GLY A 55 6.33 -20.54 -10.93
CA GLY A 55 5.80 -21.79 -10.39
C GLY A 55 4.66 -21.57 -9.39
N GLU A 56 3.71 -22.50 -9.32
CA GLU A 56 2.68 -22.53 -8.27
C GLU A 56 3.33 -22.93 -6.92
N ASP A 57 2.83 -22.38 -5.82
CA ASP A 57 3.15 -22.77 -4.43
C ASP A 57 4.61 -22.61 -3.97
N THR A 58 5.21 -21.44 -4.24
CA THR A 58 6.54 -21.10 -3.70
C THR A 58 6.54 -20.75 -2.21
N LEU A 59 5.39 -20.33 -1.66
CA LEU A 59 5.25 -19.85 -0.27
C LEU A 59 4.00 -20.41 0.40
N ALA A 60 3.94 -20.32 1.74
CA ALA A 60 2.72 -20.62 2.46
C ALA A 60 1.65 -19.56 2.19
N THR A 61 0.37 -19.95 2.28
CA THR A 61 -0.79 -19.05 2.09
C THR A 61 -0.67 -17.76 2.90
N ARG A 62 -0.26 -17.85 4.17
CA ARG A 62 -0.07 -16.68 5.05
C ARG A 62 0.98 -15.71 4.55
N ASP A 63 2.04 -16.20 3.90
CA ASP A 63 3.08 -15.34 3.35
C ASP A 63 2.54 -14.57 2.14
N TYR A 64 1.75 -15.22 1.27
CA TYR A 64 1.06 -14.53 0.18
C TYR A 64 0.06 -13.49 0.70
N GLU A 65 -0.69 -13.79 1.76
CA GLU A 65 -1.58 -12.82 2.40
C GLU A 65 -0.80 -11.62 2.94
N GLN A 66 0.32 -11.85 3.63
CA GLN A 66 1.13 -10.77 4.19
C GLN A 66 1.73 -9.88 3.08
N ILE A 67 2.27 -10.48 2.02
CA ILE A 67 2.79 -9.74 0.87
C ILE A 67 1.66 -8.96 0.19
N GLY A 68 0.49 -9.57 0.01
CA GLY A 68 -0.70 -8.93 -0.54
C GLY A 68 -1.17 -7.73 0.27
N LEU A 69 -1.15 -7.84 1.61
CA LEU A 69 -1.49 -6.73 2.52
C LEU A 69 -0.49 -5.57 2.40
N GLN A 70 0.81 -5.86 2.37
CA GLN A 70 1.85 -4.84 2.18
C GLN A 70 1.69 -4.11 0.84
N LEU A 71 1.50 -4.86 -0.26
CA LEU A 71 1.29 -4.27 -1.59
C LEU A 71 0.00 -3.46 -1.68
N THR A 72 -1.07 -3.88 -0.98
CA THR A 72 -2.34 -3.16 -0.93
C THR A 72 -2.20 -1.84 -0.18
N GLY A 73 -1.53 -1.84 0.98
CA GLY A 73 -1.21 -0.61 1.71
C GLY A 73 -0.41 0.36 0.85
N HIS A 74 0.66 -0.14 0.22
CA HIS A 74 1.48 0.66 -0.67
C HIS A 74 0.73 1.20 -1.88
N ALA A 75 -0.10 0.38 -2.53
CA ALA A 75 -0.92 0.82 -3.66
C ALA A 75 -1.89 1.94 -3.28
N ARG A 76 -2.43 1.94 -2.05
CA ARG A 76 -3.26 3.05 -1.54
C ARG A 76 -2.47 4.34 -1.40
N ALA A 77 -1.26 4.27 -0.85
CA ALA A 77 -0.37 5.44 -0.77
C ALA A 77 -0.04 6.00 -2.17
N VAL A 78 0.31 5.14 -3.14
CA VAL A 78 0.56 5.57 -4.52
C VAL A 78 -0.70 6.17 -5.18
N ALA A 79 -1.89 5.59 -4.93
CA ALA A 79 -3.14 6.11 -5.45
C ALA A 79 -3.47 7.51 -4.88
N ALA A 80 -3.19 7.77 -3.60
CA ALA A 80 -3.32 9.09 -3.00
C ALA A 80 -2.38 10.10 -3.68
N ASP A 81 -1.14 9.70 -3.97
CA ASP A 81 -0.17 10.50 -4.72
C ASP A 81 -0.64 10.82 -6.14
N VAL A 82 -1.12 9.83 -6.87
CA VAL A 82 -1.72 10.01 -8.21
C VAL A 82 -2.88 10.99 -8.15
N ARG A 83 -3.77 10.87 -7.18
CA ARG A 83 -4.92 11.79 -6.98
C ARG A 83 -4.44 13.21 -6.71
N ARG A 84 -3.44 13.38 -5.86
CA ARG A 84 -2.86 14.70 -5.55
C ARG A 84 -2.25 15.36 -6.79
N ARG A 85 -1.46 14.63 -7.58
CA ARG A 85 -0.86 15.17 -8.83
C ARG A 85 -1.93 15.46 -9.88
N ALA A 86 -2.91 14.58 -10.05
CA ALA A 86 -4.02 14.80 -10.98
C ALA A 86 -4.83 16.06 -10.62
N ASN A 87 -5.02 16.33 -9.33
CA ASN A 87 -5.74 17.52 -8.86
C ASN A 87 -5.02 18.85 -9.14
N GLN A 88 -3.72 18.83 -9.41
CA GLN A 88 -2.94 20.01 -9.82
C GLN A 88 -3.14 20.38 -11.30
N LEU A 89 -3.69 19.46 -12.11
CA LEU A 89 -3.95 19.68 -13.52
C LEU A 89 -5.35 20.30 -13.76
N PRO A 90 -5.55 21.01 -14.89
CA PRO A 90 -6.87 21.46 -15.31
C PRO A 90 -7.87 20.30 -15.39
N LYS A 91 -9.13 20.57 -15.01
CA LYS A 91 -10.21 19.57 -14.94
C LYS A 91 -10.41 18.82 -16.26
N ASP A 92 -10.26 19.51 -17.37
CA ASP A 92 -10.49 18.96 -18.71
C ASP A 92 -9.22 18.41 -19.37
N SER A 93 -8.10 18.34 -18.63
CA SER A 93 -6.87 17.75 -19.16
C SER A 93 -7.02 16.23 -19.32
N GLY A 94 -6.64 15.70 -20.48
CA GLY A 94 -6.71 14.26 -20.75
C GLY A 94 -5.93 13.44 -19.73
N SER A 95 -4.80 13.96 -19.23
CA SER A 95 -3.99 13.32 -18.19
C SER A 95 -4.75 13.15 -16.87
N ARG A 96 -5.53 14.16 -16.45
CA ARG A 96 -6.37 14.09 -15.25
C ARG A 96 -7.53 13.11 -15.42
N VAL A 97 -8.26 13.19 -16.53
CA VAL A 97 -9.37 12.28 -16.83
C VAL A 97 -8.91 10.82 -16.80
N LEU A 98 -7.76 10.53 -17.43
CA LEU A 98 -7.20 9.19 -17.43
C LEU A 98 -6.69 8.76 -16.04
N ALA A 99 -6.24 9.69 -15.19
CA ALA A 99 -5.87 9.38 -13.81
C ALA A 99 -7.11 9.00 -12.99
N ASP A 100 -8.22 9.73 -13.13
CA ASP A 100 -9.48 9.44 -12.42
C ASP A 100 -10.04 8.06 -12.79
N VAL A 101 -9.94 7.65 -14.06
CA VAL A 101 -10.33 6.29 -14.51
C VAL A 101 -9.48 5.23 -13.81
N VAL A 102 -8.15 5.38 -13.84
CA VAL A 102 -7.23 4.43 -13.20
C VAL A 102 -7.47 4.37 -11.69
N LEU A 103 -7.73 5.50 -11.04
CA LEU A 103 -8.03 5.55 -9.61
C LEU A 103 -9.32 4.80 -9.26
N ARG A 104 -10.37 4.93 -10.08
CA ARG A 104 -11.63 4.19 -9.87
C ARG A 104 -11.44 2.69 -10.04
N GLU A 105 -10.68 2.27 -11.05
CA GLU A 105 -10.35 0.86 -11.26
C GLU A 105 -9.49 0.30 -10.11
N ALA A 106 -8.50 1.08 -9.66
CA ALA A 106 -7.66 0.74 -8.51
C ALA A 106 -8.50 0.57 -7.25
N GLU A 107 -9.43 1.48 -6.96
CA GLU A 107 -10.31 1.40 -5.79
C GLU A 107 -11.17 0.11 -5.80
N GLY A 108 -11.69 -0.27 -6.97
CA GLY A 108 -12.40 -1.54 -7.13
C GLY A 108 -11.52 -2.76 -6.82
N GLN A 109 -10.26 -2.77 -7.27
CA GLN A 109 -9.32 -3.85 -7.00
C GLN A 109 -8.85 -3.87 -5.53
N LEU A 110 -8.60 -2.71 -4.93
CA LEU A 110 -8.13 -2.58 -3.54
C LEU A 110 -9.22 -2.82 -2.50
N SER A 111 -10.49 -2.82 -2.91
CA SER A 111 -11.64 -3.17 -2.09
C SER A 111 -11.94 -4.67 -2.11
N ALA A 112 -11.37 -5.42 -3.05
CA ALA A 112 -11.55 -6.86 -3.13
C ALA A 112 -10.84 -7.57 -1.95
N THR A 113 -11.41 -8.66 -1.48
CA THR A 113 -10.79 -9.50 -0.45
C THR A 113 -9.52 -10.13 -1.00
N LEU A 114 -8.41 -10.03 -0.25
CA LEU A 114 -7.16 -10.69 -0.58
C LEU A 114 -7.32 -12.21 -0.40
N GLU A 115 -7.02 -12.96 -1.46
CA GLU A 115 -6.83 -14.40 -1.39
C GLU A 115 -5.34 -14.68 -1.17
N GLY A 116 -4.99 -15.60 -0.28
CA GLY A 116 -3.60 -16.00 -0.02
C GLY A 116 -2.96 -16.82 -1.14
N THR A 117 -3.03 -16.32 -2.37
CA THR A 117 -2.57 -16.99 -3.59
C THR A 117 -1.55 -16.13 -4.33
N MET A 118 -0.62 -16.79 -5.03
CA MET A 118 0.34 -16.11 -5.92
C MET A 118 -0.37 -15.21 -6.94
N ARG A 119 -1.47 -15.67 -7.52
CA ARG A 119 -2.26 -14.90 -8.49
C ARG A 119 -2.77 -13.58 -7.91
N CYS A 120 -3.24 -13.60 -6.66
CA CYS A 120 -3.68 -12.39 -5.98
C CYS A 120 -2.53 -11.39 -5.80
N VAL A 121 -1.39 -11.87 -5.30
CA VAL A 121 -0.16 -11.06 -5.14
C VAL A 121 0.32 -10.51 -6.49
N GLN A 122 0.29 -11.31 -7.55
CA GLN A 122 0.63 -10.87 -8.91
C GLN A 122 -0.32 -9.77 -9.44
N ASN A 123 -1.62 -9.86 -9.12
CA ASN A 123 -2.56 -8.80 -9.48
C ASN A 123 -2.26 -7.50 -8.71
N CYS A 124 -1.95 -7.59 -7.41
CA CYS A 124 -1.53 -6.43 -6.63
C CYS A 124 -0.27 -5.76 -7.19
N VAL A 125 0.78 -6.51 -7.57
CA VAL A 125 2.00 -5.88 -8.15
C VAL A 125 1.76 -5.27 -9.53
N ARG A 126 0.86 -5.85 -10.35
CA ARG A 126 0.45 -5.25 -11.62
C ARG A 126 -0.25 -3.92 -11.40
N LEU A 127 -1.11 -3.84 -10.37
CA LEU A 127 -1.76 -2.59 -9.98
C LEU A 127 -0.74 -1.54 -9.51
N VAL A 128 0.18 -1.90 -8.60
CA VAL A 128 1.25 -0.99 -8.14
C VAL A 128 2.05 -0.45 -9.31
N ARG A 129 2.45 -1.31 -10.26
CA ARG A 129 3.17 -0.89 -11.46
C ARG A 129 2.36 0.09 -12.32
N ALA A 130 1.08 -0.19 -12.56
CA ALA A 130 0.22 0.71 -13.33
C ALA A 130 0.04 2.08 -12.67
N LEU A 131 -0.03 2.11 -11.33
CA LEU A 131 -0.10 3.34 -10.55
C LEU A 131 1.21 4.13 -10.62
N TYR A 132 2.37 3.49 -10.53
CA TYR A 132 3.67 4.14 -10.74
C TYR A 132 3.80 4.73 -12.14
N GLU A 133 3.49 3.96 -13.18
CA GLU A 133 3.52 4.45 -14.57
C GLU A 133 2.55 5.62 -14.80
N ARG A 134 1.46 5.69 -14.01
CA ARG A 134 0.55 6.84 -14.03
C ARG A 134 1.14 8.04 -13.31
N LEU A 135 1.72 7.83 -12.13
CA LEU A 135 2.37 8.87 -11.33
C LEU A 135 3.49 9.53 -12.14
N ASP A 136 4.38 8.74 -12.73
CA ASP A 136 5.50 9.22 -13.56
C ASP A 136 5.02 10.11 -14.72
N ARG A 137 3.92 9.74 -15.37
CA ARG A 137 3.32 10.54 -16.45
C ARG A 137 2.69 11.84 -15.96
N LEU A 138 2.06 11.84 -14.79
CA LEU A 138 1.52 13.05 -14.19
C LEU A 138 2.64 14.00 -13.77
N GLU A 139 3.71 13.49 -13.18
CA GLU A 139 4.88 14.27 -12.83
C GLU A 139 5.55 14.88 -14.07
N ALA A 140 5.67 14.11 -15.16
CA ALA A 140 6.17 14.63 -16.44
C ALA A 140 5.26 15.72 -17.03
N ALA A 141 3.93 15.63 -16.87
CA ALA A 141 2.99 16.64 -17.33
C ALA A 141 2.97 17.91 -16.47
N LEU A 142 3.36 17.80 -15.19
CA LEU A 142 3.48 18.91 -14.25
C LEU A 142 4.85 19.59 -14.30
N ALA A 143 5.87 18.90 -14.82
CA ALA A 143 7.18 19.50 -15.02
C ALA A 143 7.04 20.68 -16.00
N PRO A 144 7.45 21.89 -15.63
CA PRO A 144 7.49 22.99 -16.59
C PRO A 144 8.43 22.60 -17.72
N GLU A 145 8.00 22.82 -18.97
CA GLU A 145 8.89 22.79 -20.13
C GLU A 145 10.10 23.66 -19.77
N ARG A 146 11.26 23.04 -19.56
CA ARG A 146 12.50 23.74 -19.22
C ARG A 146 12.74 24.71 -20.37
N VAL A 147 12.33 25.96 -20.19
CA VAL A 147 12.64 27.07 -21.08
C VAL A 147 14.16 27.06 -21.19
N ALA A 148 14.65 26.62 -22.35
CA ALA A 148 16.02 26.83 -22.73
C ALA A 148 16.26 28.35 -22.63
N PRO A 149 17.34 28.82 -21.99
CA PRO A 149 17.71 30.21 -22.13
C PRO A 149 18.11 30.42 -23.58
N GLU A 150 17.20 31.01 -24.36
CA GLU A 150 17.57 31.68 -25.60
C GLU A 150 18.46 32.88 -25.24
N GLY A 151 19.47 33.09 -26.09
CA GLY A 151 20.69 33.80 -25.80
C GLY A 151 20.56 35.26 -25.35
N GLY A 152 21.64 35.72 -24.74
CA GLY A 152 22.08 37.10 -24.63
C GLY A 152 23.60 37.14 -24.59
#